data_AF-D3D6Q3-F1
#
_entry.id   AF-D3D6Q3-F1
#
_cell.length_a   1.000
_cell.length_b   1.000
_cell.length_c   1.000
_cell.angle_alpha   90.00
_cell.angle_beta   90.00
_cell.angle_gamma   90.00
#
_symmetry.space_group_name_H-M   'P 1'
#
loop_
_entity.id
_entity.type
_entity.pdbx_description
1 polymer ?
#
loop_
_entity_poly.entity_id
_entity_poly.type
_entity_poly.pdbx_seq_one_letter_code
_entity_poly.pdbx_strand_id
1 'polypeptide(L)'
;MGTAYGSDTVDLISARLTAALAAEPGLESRAARQLLLRRVCRRLDRPLYVVEYDIGYQWFVALVQMLAAESGGFSALSAAVEDLQPRSRLAATVADLAGTAASVGPGAGSCISCGAADAVSTAAEDPGGPGSSGGHPSAAVDGGAPESLRDGESREFARVFGRGAVAMRVLRDAGLPSERIPSIEGDAETFWVEISRLLGHGLLIDGRRRVLAAAAARFPANAVFAAGLL
;
A
#
# COMPACT_ATOMS: atom_id res chain seq x y z
N MET A 1 -5.28 10.21 27.54
CA MET A 1 -4.18 11.03 26.99
C MET A 1 -2.86 10.25 27.10
N GLY A 2 -2.73 9.10 26.43
CA GLY A 2 -1.62 8.15 26.65
C GLY A 2 -1.24 7.27 25.45
N THR A 3 -1.67 7.61 24.22
CA THR A 3 -1.43 6.79 23.02
C THR A 3 -0.21 7.23 22.20
N ALA A 4 0.32 8.44 22.41
CA ALA A 4 1.46 8.95 21.63
C ALA A 4 2.76 8.16 21.89
N TYR A 5 3.06 7.86 23.16
CA TYR A 5 4.31 7.18 23.54
C TYR A 5 4.42 5.72 23.03
N GLY A 6 3.28 5.03 22.88
CA GLY A 6 3.23 3.68 22.32
C GLY A 6 3.50 3.66 20.81
N SER A 7 2.99 4.66 20.08
CA SER A 7 3.19 4.77 18.62
C SER A 7 4.66 5.00 18.28
N ASP A 8 5.33 5.93 18.97
CA ASP A 8 6.75 6.24 18.73
C ASP A 8 7.66 5.03 18.97
N THR A 9 7.31 4.20 19.96
CA THR A 9 8.07 2.99 20.30
C THR A 9 7.89 1.90 19.24
N VAL A 10 6.65 1.69 18.76
CA VAL A 10 6.36 0.72 17.69
C VAL A 10 7.00 1.15 16.36
N ASP A 11 7.01 2.44 16.06
CA ASP A 11 7.67 3.00 14.87
C ASP A 11 9.19 2.79 14.92
N LEU A 12 9.80 3.03 16.09
CA LEU A 12 11.24 2.79 16.30
C LEU A 12 11.59 1.30 16.17
N ILE A 13 10.78 0.41 16.76
CA ILE A 13 10.99 -1.05 16.66
C ILE A 13 10.84 -1.51 15.21
N SER A 14 9.83 -1.00 14.50
CA SER A 14 9.59 -1.31 13.09
C SER A 14 10.78 -0.88 12.23
N ALA A 15 11.29 0.35 12.42
CA ALA A 15 12.47 0.83 11.71
C ALA A 15 13.72 -0.04 11.97
N ARG A 16 13.93 -0.47 13.22
CA ARG A 16 15.06 -1.35 13.59
C ARG A 16 14.92 -2.76 13.02
N LEU A 17 13.71 -3.33 13.02
CA LEU A 17 13.43 -4.62 12.40
C LEU A 17 13.68 -4.59 10.89
N THR A 18 13.18 -3.56 10.21
CA THR A 18 13.44 -3.37 8.77
C THR A 18 14.94 -3.27 8.49
N ALA A 19 15.68 -2.46 9.26
CA ALA A 19 17.12 -2.30 9.07
C ALA A 19 17.88 -3.61 9.29
N ALA A 20 17.53 -4.39 10.32
CA ALA A 20 18.14 -5.69 10.59
C ALA A 20 17.88 -6.70 9.47
N LEU A 21 16.65 -6.78 8.97
CA LEU A 21 16.28 -7.67 7.86
C LEU A 21 16.97 -7.27 6.54
N ALA A 22 17.07 -5.97 6.27
CA ALA A 22 17.68 -5.46 5.04
C ALA A 22 19.20 -5.53 5.03
N ALA A 23 19.85 -5.56 6.20
CA ALA A 23 21.29 -5.72 6.33
C ALA A 23 21.76 -7.18 6.16
N GLU A 24 20.83 -8.15 6.12
CA GLU A 24 21.15 -9.57 5.99
C GLU A 24 21.26 -9.97 4.50
N PRO A 25 22.46 -10.30 3.99
CA PRO A 25 22.66 -10.63 2.57
C PRO A 25 21.92 -11.92 2.17
N GLY A 26 21.67 -12.83 3.12
CA GLY A 26 20.91 -14.05 2.89
C GLY A 26 19.44 -13.81 2.54
N LEU A 27 18.91 -12.62 2.80
CA LEU A 27 17.50 -12.26 2.59
C LEU A 27 17.28 -11.30 1.40
N GLU A 28 18.32 -10.87 0.70
CA GLU A 28 18.17 -9.96 -0.44
C GLU A 28 17.46 -10.62 -1.63
N SER A 29 17.70 -11.92 -1.82
CA SER A 29 17.13 -12.66 -2.94
C SER A 29 15.61 -12.74 -2.87
N ARG A 30 14.95 -12.67 -4.04
CA ARG A 30 13.49 -12.81 -4.15
C ARG A 30 13.01 -14.15 -3.56
N ALA A 31 13.77 -15.22 -3.75
CA ALA A 31 13.45 -16.54 -3.23
C ALA A 31 13.47 -16.56 -1.69
N ALA A 32 14.47 -15.95 -1.06
CA ALA A 32 14.55 -15.85 0.40
C ALA A 32 13.40 -15.03 0.99
N ARG A 33 13.06 -13.90 0.36
CA ARG A 33 11.89 -13.06 0.76
C ARG A 33 10.58 -13.83 0.67
N GLN A 34 10.36 -14.58 -0.42
CA GLN A 34 9.16 -15.40 -0.59
C GLN A 34 9.10 -16.57 0.41
N LEU A 35 10.24 -17.19 0.74
CA LEU A 35 10.31 -18.22 1.78
C LEU A 35 9.98 -17.66 3.17
N LEU A 36 10.50 -16.48 3.50
CA LEU A 36 10.18 -15.78 4.74
C LEU A 36 8.69 -15.48 4.81
N LEU A 37 8.11 -14.88 3.75
CA LEU A 37 6.69 -14.57 3.69
C LEU A 37 5.81 -15.81 3.86
N ARG A 38 6.11 -16.90 3.14
CA ARG A 38 5.35 -18.16 3.27
C ARG A 38 5.38 -18.71 4.69
N ARG A 39 6.50 -18.58 5.40
CA ARG A 39 6.60 -19.03 6.80
C ARG A 39 5.82 -18.14 7.75
N VAL A 40 5.88 -16.82 7.56
CA VAL A 40 5.07 -15.87 8.33
C VAL A 40 3.58 -16.12 8.10
N CYS A 41 3.12 -16.27 6.85
CA CYS A 41 1.73 -16.59 6.53
C CYS A 41 1.27 -17.91 7.17
N ARG A 42 2.12 -18.95 7.15
CA ARG A 42 1.83 -20.24 7.80
C ARG A 42 1.65 -20.09 9.31
N ARG A 43 2.39 -19.19 9.95
CA ARG A 43 2.32 -18.95 11.41
C ARG A 43 1.13 -18.09 11.82
N LEU A 44 0.73 -17.16 10.95
CA LEU A 44 -0.46 -16.32 11.14
C LEU A 44 -1.76 -17.01 10.70
N ASP A 45 -1.66 -18.22 10.13
CA ASP A 45 -2.77 -18.97 9.51
C ASP A 45 -3.59 -18.12 8.52
N ARG A 46 -2.93 -17.15 7.89
CA ARG A 46 -3.55 -16.17 6.99
C ARG A 46 -2.61 -15.73 5.88
N PRO A 47 -3.14 -15.46 4.68
CA PRO A 47 -2.33 -14.90 3.60
C PRO A 47 -2.07 -13.42 3.87
N LEU A 48 -0.79 -13.04 3.92
CA LEU A 48 -0.36 -11.66 3.85
C LEU A 48 -0.01 -11.29 2.42
N TYR A 49 -0.55 -10.18 1.93
CA TYR A 49 -0.21 -9.64 0.62
C TYR A 49 0.81 -8.53 0.77
N VAL A 50 2.10 -8.86 0.63
CA VAL A 50 3.16 -7.86 0.56
C VAL A 50 3.31 -7.40 -0.88
N VAL A 51 3.19 -6.10 -1.12
CA VAL A 51 3.49 -5.51 -2.43
C VAL A 51 4.92 -5.89 -2.82
N GLU A 52 5.09 -6.45 -4.02
CA GLU A 52 6.42 -6.78 -4.51
C GLU A 52 7.16 -5.48 -4.86
N TYR A 53 8.30 -5.27 -4.20
CA TYR A 53 9.21 -4.17 -4.50
C TYR A 53 10.52 -4.73 -5.06
N ASP A 54 11.03 -4.07 -6.11
CA ASP A 54 12.34 -4.36 -6.68
C ASP A 54 13.47 -4.13 -5.67
N ILE A 55 13.27 -3.18 -4.75
CA ILE A 55 14.21 -2.84 -3.68
C ILE A 55 13.89 -3.69 -2.45
N GLY A 56 14.82 -4.55 -2.03
CA GLY A 56 14.67 -5.42 -0.86
C GLY A 56 14.27 -4.66 0.41
N TYR A 57 14.89 -3.50 0.66
CA TYR A 57 14.55 -2.64 1.79
C TYR A 57 13.07 -2.21 1.79
N GLN A 58 12.50 -1.79 0.66
CA GLN A 58 11.10 -1.37 0.57
C GLN A 58 10.13 -2.54 0.83
N TRP A 59 10.51 -3.74 0.38
CA TRP A 59 9.77 -4.96 0.67
C TRP A 59 9.74 -5.26 2.18
N PHE A 60 10.87 -5.10 2.88
CA PHE A 60 10.91 -5.29 4.33
C PHE A 60 10.14 -4.20 5.09
N VAL A 61 10.14 -2.95 4.62
CA VAL A 61 9.30 -1.88 5.20
C VAL A 61 7.83 -2.28 5.16
N ALA A 62 7.34 -2.67 3.97
CA ALA A 62 5.93 -3.04 3.80
C ALA A 62 5.54 -4.27 4.63
N LEU A 63 6.40 -5.30 4.66
CA LEU A 63 6.18 -6.48 5.50
C LEU A 63 6.07 -6.10 6.98
N VAL A 64 7.03 -5.34 7.51
CA VAL A 64 7.07 -4.97 8.93
C VAL A 64 5.88 -4.08 9.31
N GLN A 65 5.46 -3.15 8.45
CA GLN A 65 4.28 -2.31 8.71
C GLN A 65 2.99 -3.11 8.77
N MET A 66 2.80 -4.10 7.88
CA MET A 66 1.65 -4.98 7.96
C MET A 66 1.66 -5.84 9.21
N LEU A 67 2.84 -6.34 9.61
CA LEU A 67 2.98 -7.11 10.84
C LEU A 67 2.78 -6.28 12.11
N ALA A 68 3.09 -4.98 12.06
CA ALA A 68 2.82 -4.05 13.15
C ALA A 68 1.31 -3.80 13.34
N ALA A 69 0.55 -3.82 12.25
CA ALA A 69 -0.91 -3.69 12.28
C ALA A 69 -1.61 -4.97 12.78
N GLU A 70 -0.92 -6.11 12.76
CA GLU A 70 -1.49 -7.41 13.11
C GLU A 70 -1.12 -7.89 14.51
N SER A 71 -2.11 -8.42 15.21
CA SER A 71 -1.93 -9.00 16.54
C SER A 71 -1.05 -10.25 16.45
N GLY A 72 0.16 -10.19 17.01
CA GLY A 72 1.13 -11.29 16.96
C GLY A 72 2.00 -11.33 15.70
N GLY A 73 1.92 -10.32 14.82
CA GLY A 73 2.73 -10.25 13.60
C GLY A 73 4.24 -10.31 13.86
N PHE A 74 4.75 -9.55 14.83
CA PHE A 74 6.18 -9.59 15.19
C PHE A 74 6.61 -10.93 15.81
N SER A 75 5.74 -11.60 16.56
CA SER A 75 6.03 -12.93 17.10
C SER A 75 6.10 -13.98 15.98
N ALA A 76 5.21 -13.89 14.99
CA ALA A 76 5.23 -14.76 13.82
C ALA A 76 6.47 -14.54 12.96
N LEU A 77 6.91 -13.28 12.82
CA LEU A 77 8.16 -12.93 12.14
C LEU A 77 9.38 -13.50 12.86
N SER A 78 9.47 -13.34 14.18
CA SER A 78 10.57 -13.91 14.97
C SER A 78 10.67 -15.43 14.80
N ALA A 79 9.54 -16.16 14.90
CA ALA A 79 9.53 -17.59 14.69
C ALA A 79 9.92 -17.98 13.26
N ALA A 80 9.47 -17.24 12.25
CA ALA A 80 9.80 -17.50 10.85
C ALA A 80 11.29 -17.28 10.54
N VAL A 81 11.91 -16.26 11.15
CA VAL A 81 13.35 -15.98 11.02
C VAL A 81 14.18 -17.04 11.75
N GLU A 82 13.80 -17.45 12.97
CA GLU A 82 14.46 -18.55 13.70
C GLU A 82 14.40 -19.86 12.92
N ASP A 83 13.26 -20.18 12.30
CA ASP A 83 13.15 -21.38 11.47
C ASP A 83 14.09 -21.30 10.24
N LEU A 84 14.34 -20.10 9.70
CA LEU A 84 15.07 -19.90 8.42
C LEU A 84 16.58 -19.86 8.65
N GLN A 85 16.99 -19.23 9.73
CA GLN A 85 18.38 -19.05 10.13
C GLN A 85 18.52 -19.37 11.62
N PRO A 86 18.43 -20.66 12.01
CA PRO A 86 18.46 -21.05 13.41
C PRO A 86 19.79 -20.64 14.04
N ARG A 87 19.73 -20.07 15.25
CA ARG A 87 20.90 -19.55 16.00
C ARG A 87 21.67 -18.42 15.30
N SER A 88 21.08 -17.72 14.34
CA SER A 88 21.71 -16.55 13.71
C SER A 88 21.62 -15.30 14.61
N ARG A 89 22.55 -14.36 14.40
CA ARG A 89 22.50 -13.04 15.05
C ARG A 89 21.23 -12.28 14.67
N LEU A 90 20.75 -12.46 13.44
CA LEU A 90 19.49 -11.89 12.97
C LEU A 90 18.31 -12.43 13.79
N ALA A 91 18.21 -13.75 13.97
CA ALA A 91 17.13 -14.36 14.73
C ALA A 91 17.09 -13.88 16.18
N ALA A 92 18.26 -13.78 16.83
CA ALA A 92 18.37 -13.21 18.18
C ALA A 92 17.92 -11.73 18.23
N THR A 93 18.32 -10.92 17.24
CA THR A 93 17.94 -9.50 17.17
C THR A 93 16.44 -9.31 16.92
N VAL A 94 15.86 -10.11 16.02
CA VAL A 94 14.43 -10.05 15.71
C VAL A 94 13.61 -10.54 16.91
N ALA A 95 14.05 -11.58 17.63
CA ALA A 95 13.38 -12.07 18.84
C ALA A 95 13.37 -11.03 19.97
N ASP A 96 14.50 -10.34 20.20
CA ASP A 96 14.62 -9.27 21.19
C ASP A 96 13.67 -8.08 20.87
N LEU A 97 13.69 -7.64 19.62
CA LEU A 97 12.81 -6.55 19.14
C LEU A 97 11.33 -6.94 19.16
N ALA A 98 10.98 -8.17 18.78
CA ALA A 98 9.61 -8.68 18.82
C ALA A 98 9.10 -8.83 20.26
N GLY A 99 9.94 -9.29 21.19
CA GLY A 99 9.62 -9.37 22.62
C GLY A 99 9.36 -7.98 23.21
N THR A 100 10.16 -7.00 22.82
CA THR A 100 9.95 -5.59 23.21
C THR A 100 8.60 -5.09 22.68
N ALA A 101 8.27 -5.33 21.42
CA ALA A 101 6.99 -4.92 20.84
C ALA A 101 5.79 -5.60 21.51
N ALA A 102 5.89 -6.89 21.85
CA ALA A 102 4.84 -7.63 22.54
C ALA A 102 4.56 -7.07 23.95
N SER A 103 5.59 -6.55 24.64
CA SER A 103 5.42 -5.88 25.93
C SER A 103 4.82 -4.47 25.85
N VAL A 104 4.85 -3.84 24.67
CA VAL A 104 4.38 -2.46 24.43
C VAL A 104 2.97 -2.41 23.83
N GLY A 105 2.46 -3.52 23.30
CA GLY A 105 1.13 -3.59 22.70
C GLY A 105 0.00 -3.11 23.61
N PRO A 106 -1.11 -2.55 23.06
CA PRO A 106 -2.19 -1.90 23.81
C PRO A 106 -3.09 -2.86 24.63
N GLY A 107 -2.60 -4.04 24.96
CA GLY A 107 -3.36 -5.12 25.56
C GLY A 107 -2.53 -6.00 26.50
N ALA A 108 -1.69 -5.41 27.36
CA ALA A 108 -1.23 -6.08 28.57
C ALA A 108 -2.39 -6.25 29.58
N GLY A 109 -3.41 -6.99 29.17
CA GLY A 109 -4.42 -7.61 29.99
C GLY A 109 -4.25 -9.11 29.86
N SER A 110 -3.71 -9.73 30.91
CA SER A 110 -3.61 -11.17 31.04
C SER A 110 -5.01 -11.83 31.00
N CYS A 111 -5.20 -12.83 30.14
CA CYS A 111 -6.10 -13.98 30.33
C CYS A 111 -5.67 -15.08 29.33
N ILE A 112 -5.05 -16.17 29.76
CA ILE A 112 -5.69 -17.43 30.21
C ILE A 112 -6.83 -17.88 29.27
N SER A 113 -6.64 -19.06 28.69
CA SER A 113 -7.44 -19.82 27.71
C SER A 113 -8.98 -19.76 27.82
N CYS A 114 -9.67 -20.02 26.68
CA CYS A 114 -10.84 -20.89 26.40
C CYS A 114 -11.26 -20.61 24.92
N GLY A 115 -11.66 -21.53 24.03
CA GLY A 115 -12.71 -22.55 24.12
C GLY A 115 -13.74 -22.28 23.00
N ALA A 116 -14.08 -23.31 22.22
CA ALA A 116 -14.84 -23.31 20.95
C ALA A 116 -16.28 -22.74 20.96
N ALA A 117 -16.81 -22.35 19.79
CA ALA A 117 -18.02 -22.94 19.16
C ALA A 117 -18.47 -22.21 17.87
N ASP A 118 -18.92 -23.03 16.92
CA ASP A 118 -19.72 -22.81 15.69
C ASP A 118 -20.78 -21.69 15.71
N ALA A 119 -21.04 -21.11 14.52
CA ALA A 119 -22.32 -21.23 13.80
C ALA A 119 -22.30 -20.53 12.42
N VAL A 120 -23.29 -20.90 11.60
CA VAL A 120 -23.33 -20.97 10.13
C VAL A 120 -24.29 -19.93 9.51
N SER A 121 -24.12 -19.60 8.21
CA SER A 121 -25.10 -19.28 7.12
C SER A 121 -26.36 -18.40 7.39
N THR A 122 -26.95 -17.59 6.49
CA THR A 122 -27.10 -17.61 5.01
C THR A 122 -27.83 -16.34 4.53
N ALA A 123 -27.51 -15.89 3.31
CA ALA A 123 -28.33 -15.38 2.19
C ALA A 123 -29.65 -14.60 2.38
N ALA A 124 -29.82 -13.50 1.61
CA ALA A 124 -30.79 -13.39 0.50
C ALA A 124 -30.67 -12.04 -0.25
N GLU A 125 -30.69 -12.12 -1.59
CA GLU A 125 -30.81 -11.03 -2.57
C GLU A 125 -32.30 -10.64 -2.79
N ASP A 126 -32.58 -9.46 -3.38
CA ASP A 126 -33.27 -9.28 -4.68
C ASP A 126 -33.43 -7.77 -5.04
N PRO A 127 -33.54 -7.35 -6.33
CA PRO A 127 -33.23 -6.03 -6.85
C PRO A 127 -34.44 -5.19 -7.31
N GLY A 128 -34.15 -3.98 -7.85
CA GLY A 128 -35.10 -3.18 -8.61
C GLY A 128 -34.47 -1.90 -9.20
N GLY A 129 -34.28 -1.84 -10.52
CA GLY A 129 -34.08 -0.59 -11.28
C GLY A 129 -35.41 0.12 -11.59
N PRO A 130 -35.55 1.00 -12.62
CA PRO A 130 -34.57 1.53 -13.58
C PRO A 130 -34.65 3.08 -13.85
N GLY A 131 -33.66 3.60 -14.61
CA GLY A 131 -33.85 4.52 -15.76
C GLY A 131 -33.91 6.05 -15.53
N SER A 132 -32.99 6.80 -16.17
CA SER A 132 -33.32 7.68 -17.32
C SER A 132 -32.16 8.57 -17.78
N SER A 133 -32.18 8.80 -19.10
CA SER A 133 -31.20 9.43 -19.97
C SER A 133 -31.29 10.96 -20.07
N GLY A 134 -30.23 11.55 -20.66
CA GLY A 134 -30.21 12.88 -21.29
C GLY A 134 -29.11 13.74 -20.68
N GLY A 135 -28.17 14.37 -21.40
CA GLY A 135 -27.98 14.64 -22.82
C GLY A 135 -27.03 15.85 -22.86
N HIS A 136 -25.97 15.76 -23.66
CA HIS A 136 -24.91 16.77 -23.77
C HIS A 136 -25.41 18.16 -24.19
N PRO A 137 -24.61 19.20 -23.91
CA PRO A 137 -24.18 20.04 -25.02
C PRO A 137 -22.66 20.08 -25.22
N SER A 138 -22.32 20.25 -26.49
CA SER A 138 -21.02 20.15 -27.12
C SER A 138 -20.27 21.50 -27.09
N ALA A 139 -18.98 21.46 -26.81
CA ALA A 139 -18.03 22.48 -27.26
C ALA A 139 -16.69 21.79 -27.56
N ALA A 140 -16.26 21.86 -28.82
CA ALA A 140 -15.04 21.25 -29.32
C ALA A 140 -13.80 21.87 -28.66
N VAL A 141 -12.78 21.03 -28.41
CA VAL A 141 -11.35 21.23 -28.71
C VAL A 141 -10.56 20.18 -27.93
N ASP A 142 -9.74 19.41 -28.65
CA ASP A 142 -8.86 18.32 -28.17
C ASP A 142 -9.60 17.10 -27.61
N GLY A 143 -9.96 16.17 -28.50
CA GLY A 143 -10.88 15.05 -28.27
C GLY A 143 -10.35 13.92 -27.37
N GLY A 144 -9.82 14.25 -26.20
CA GLY A 144 -9.76 13.35 -25.05
C GLY A 144 -11.09 13.41 -24.29
N ALA A 145 -11.50 12.32 -23.63
CA ALA A 145 -12.62 12.38 -22.69
C ALA A 145 -12.38 13.51 -21.68
N PRO A 146 -13.41 14.24 -21.22
CA PRO A 146 -13.23 15.39 -20.31
C PRO A 146 -12.48 15.02 -19.01
N GLU A 147 -12.52 13.74 -18.65
CA GLU A 147 -11.86 13.15 -17.50
C GLU A 147 -10.44 12.60 -17.76
N SER A 148 -9.94 12.65 -19.00
CA SER A 148 -8.57 12.26 -19.34
C SER A 148 -7.58 13.40 -19.16
N LEU A 149 -6.37 13.09 -18.69
CA LEU A 149 -5.25 14.04 -18.69
C LEU A 149 -4.84 14.34 -20.14
N ARG A 150 -4.57 15.61 -20.41
CA ARG A 150 -4.01 16.05 -21.71
C ARG A 150 -2.58 15.56 -21.86
N ASP A 151 -2.10 15.43 -23.10
CA ASP A 151 -0.74 14.93 -23.40
C ASP A 151 0.36 15.70 -22.64
N GLY A 152 0.24 17.03 -22.57
CA GLY A 152 1.17 17.87 -21.80
C GLY A 152 1.12 17.64 -20.29
N GLU A 153 -0.05 17.30 -19.75
CA GLU A 153 -0.22 16.97 -18.33
C GLU A 153 0.41 15.61 -18.04
N SER A 154 0.10 14.59 -18.83
CA SER A 154 0.65 13.22 -18.70
C SER A 154 2.17 13.21 -18.75
N ARG A 155 2.78 13.98 -19.67
CA ARG A 155 4.24 14.10 -19.76
C ARG A 155 4.84 14.80 -18.55
N GLU A 156 4.19 15.85 -18.04
CA GLU A 156 4.66 16.54 -16.85
C GLU A 156 4.53 15.67 -15.60
N PHE A 157 3.46 14.87 -15.50
CA PHE A 157 3.32 13.85 -14.46
C PHE A 157 4.45 12.82 -14.51
N ALA A 158 4.79 12.32 -15.69
CA ALA A 158 5.91 11.41 -15.89
C ALA A 158 7.25 12.03 -15.47
N ARG A 159 7.45 13.32 -15.78
CA ARG A 159 8.68 14.05 -15.43
C ARG A 159 8.81 14.28 -13.92
N VAL A 160 7.74 14.70 -13.26
CA VAL A 160 7.77 15.15 -11.86
C VAL A 160 7.63 13.99 -10.88
N PHE A 161 6.73 13.06 -11.16
CA PHE A 161 6.39 11.97 -10.24
C PHE A 161 6.93 10.61 -10.68
N GLY A 162 7.39 10.49 -11.93
CA GLY A 162 7.90 9.24 -12.46
C GLY A 162 6.85 8.12 -12.38
N ARG A 163 7.27 6.96 -11.88
CA ARG A 163 6.42 5.78 -11.63
C ARG A 163 6.63 5.25 -10.21
N GLY A 164 5.78 4.30 -9.79
CA GLY A 164 5.91 3.63 -8.50
C GLY A 164 5.38 4.45 -7.32
N ALA A 165 6.01 4.34 -6.15
CA ALA A 165 5.43 4.83 -4.89
C ALA A 165 5.04 6.32 -4.89
N VAL A 166 5.77 7.17 -5.61
CA VAL A 166 5.49 8.61 -5.71
C VAL A 166 4.22 8.86 -6.54
N ALA A 167 4.09 8.21 -7.70
CA ALA A 167 2.89 8.26 -8.53
C ALA A 167 1.66 7.69 -7.79
N MET A 168 1.83 6.53 -7.14
CA MET A 168 0.76 5.89 -6.34
C MET A 168 0.26 6.80 -5.22
N ARG A 169 1.16 7.54 -4.57
CA ARG A 169 0.79 8.49 -3.52
C ARG A 169 -0.04 9.64 -4.07
N VAL A 170 0.27 10.16 -5.26
CA VAL A 170 -0.54 11.20 -5.90
C VAL A 170 -1.92 10.69 -6.28
N LEU A 171 -2.02 9.48 -6.84
CA LEU A 171 -3.29 8.86 -7.18
C LEU A 171 -4.16 8.59 -5.95
N ARG A 172 -3.55 8.13 -4.85
CA ARG A 172 -4.24 7.95 -3.58
C ARG A 172 -4.74 9.26 -2.99
N ASP A 173 -3.93 10.31 -3.04
CA ASP A 173 -4.32 11.62 -2.53
C ASP A 173 -5.39 12.28 -3.43
N ALA A 174 -5.46 11.88 -4.71
CA ALA A 174 -6.56 12.20 -5.61
C ALA A 174 -7.83 11.37 -5.31
N GLY A 175 -7.74 10.31 -4.51
CA GLY A 175 -8.85 9.45 -4.09
C GLY A 175 -9.02 8.16 -4.89
N LEU A 176 -8.01 7.73 -5.64
CA LEU A 176 -7.95 6.34 -6.13
C LEU A 176 -7.48 5.43 -5.00
N PRO A 177 -8.31 4.47 -4.54
CA PRO A 177 -7.85 3.46 -3.61
C PRO A 177 -6.84 2.54 -4.32
N SER A 178 -5.82 2.10 -3.58
CA SER A 178 -4.66 1.37 -4.12
C SER A 178 -5.07 0.09 -4.87
N GLU A 179 -6.19 -0.52 -4.47
CA GLU A 179 -6.74 -1.75 -5.05
C GLU A 179 -7.35 -1.53 -6.44
N ARG A 180 -7.66 -0.28 -6.81
CA ARG A 180 -8.21 0.09 -8.12
C ARG A 180 -7.15 0.62 -9.08
N ILE A 181 -5.90 0.71 -8.66
CA ILE A 181 -4.81 1.16 -9.52
C ILE A 181 -4.29 -0.06 -10.29
N PRO A 182 -4.42 -0.11 -11.62
CA PRO A 182 -3.93 -1.24 -12.39
C PRO A 182 -2.41 -1.29 -12.36
N SER A 183 -1.88 -2.51 -12.37
CA SER A 183 -0.45 -2.75 -12.58
C SER A 183 -0.13 -2.52 -14.06
N ILE A 184 0.26 -1.29 -14.39
CA ILE A 184 0.69 -0.91 -15.75
C ILE A 184 2.21 -1.13 -15.83
N GLU A 185 2.63 -2.06 -16.69
CA GLU A 185 4.03 -2.27 -17.04
C GLU A 185 4.50 -1.22 -18.06
N GLY A 186 5.75 -0.75 -17.94
CA GLY A 186 6.33 0.23 -18.85
C GLY A 186 7.10 1.35 -18.17
N ASP A 187 7.41 2.39 -18.94
CA ASP A 187 8.04 3.62 -18.46
C ASP A 187 7.01 4.58 -17.82
N ALA A 188 7.52 5.68 -17.26
CA ALA A 188 6.67 6.65 -16.56
C ALA A 188 5.66 7.33 -17.51
N GLU A 189 6.03 7.59 -18.76
CA GLU A 189 5.12 8.22 -19.73
C GLU A 189 3.97 7.27 -20.10
N THR A 190 4.29 6.00 -20.37
CA THR A 190 3.32 4.93 -20.61
C THR A 190 2.36 4.76 -19.44
N PHE A 191 2.87 4.79 -18.20
CA PHE A 191 2.06 4.71 -16.99
C PHE A 191 1.02 5.84 -16.93
N TRP A 192 1.44 7.09 -17.11
CA TRP A 192 0.52 8.24 -17.00
C TRP A 192 -0.45 8.36 -18.18
N VAL A 193 -0.06 7.91 -19.37
CA VAL A 193 -0.97 7.78 -20.52
C VAL A 193 -2.07 6.77 -20.23
N GLU A 194 -1.74 5.60 -19.66
CA GLU A 194 -2.75 4.60 -19.33
C GLU A 194 -3.64 5.04 -18.17
N ILE A 195 -3.09 5.70 -17.15
CA ILE A 195 -3.92 6.34 -16.11
C ILE A 195 -4.86 7.37 -16.75
N SER A 196 -4.37 8.23 -17.65
CA SER A 196 -5.20 9.20 -18.37
C SER A 196 -6.36 8.55 -19.10
N ARG A 197 -6.09 7.44 -19.79
CA ARG A 197 -7.10 6.65 -20.50
C ARG A 197 -8.15 6.09 -19.55
N LEU A 198 -7.71 5.55 -18.41
CA LEU A 198 -8.61 4.97 -17.41
C LEU A 198 -9.48 6.03 -16.72
N LEU A 199 -8.93 7.20 -16.41
CA LEU A 199 -9.72 8.33 -15.91
C LEU A 199 -10.81 8.72 -16.92
N GLY A 200 -10.47 8.73 -18.22
CA GLY A 200 -11.43 8.91 -19.31
C GLY A 200 -12.53 7.84 -19.39
N HIS A 201 -12.23 6.62 -18.92
CA HIS A 201 -13.19 5.53 -18.78
C HIS A 201 -13.95 5.51 -17.44
N GLY A 202 -13.79 6.55 -16.61
CA GLY A 202 -14.53 6.69 -15.35
C GLY A 202 -13.89 5.98 -14.16
N LEU A 203 -12.58 5.74 -14.19
CA LEU A 203 -11.83 5.21 -13.02
C LEU A 203 -12.05 6.05 -11.76
N LEU A 204 -12.24 7.36 -11.93
CA LEU A 204 -12.54 8.30 -10.85
C LEU A 204 -13.47 9.40 -11.36
N ILE A 205 -14.48 9.73 -10.55
CA ILE A 205 -15.35 10.90 -10.78
C ILE A 205 -14.54 12.17 -10.57
N ASP A 206 -14.62 13.12 -11.51
CA ASP A 206 -13.74 14.30 -11.61
C ASP A 206 -12.25 13.92 -11.60
N GLY A 207 -11.92 12.77 -12.18
CA GLY A 207 -10.62 12.13 -12.12
C GLY A 207 -9.47 13.04 -12.53
N ARG A 208 -9.61 13.72 -13.67
CA ARG A 208 -8.58 14.65 -14.16
C ARG A 208 -8.32 15.77 -13.14
N ARG A 209 -9.39 16.43 -12.68
CA ARG A 209 -9.32 17.56 -11.75
C ARG A 209 -8.73 17.15 -10.41
N ARG A 210 -9.13 15.99 -9.88
CA ARG A 210 -8.65 15.48 -8.60
C ARG A 210 -7.17 15.10 -8.64
N VAL A 211 -6.73 14.49 -9.73
CA VAL A 211 -5.31 14.13 -9.94
C VAL A 211 -4.44 15.38 -10.10
N LEU A 212 -4.91 16.39 -10.85
CA LEU A 212 -4.22 17.68 -10.96
C LEU A 212 -4.19 18.45 -9.63
N ALA A 213 -5.26 18.43 -8.84
CA ALA A 213 -5.31 19.08 -7.53
C ALA A 213 -4.31 18.44 -6.55
N ALA A 214 -4.24 17.10 -6.54
CA ALA A 214 -3.27 16.37 -5.72
C ALA A 214 -1.82 16.65 -6.15
N ALA A 215 -1.58 16.83 -7.45
CA ALA A 215 -0.27 17.20 -7.98
C ALA A 215 0.11 18.64 -7.64
N ALA A 216 -0.80 19.60 -7.82
CA ALA A 216 -0.61 21.01 -7.50
C ALA A 216 -0.38 21.23 -6.00
N ALA A 217 -1.05 20.47 -5.13
CA ALA A 217 -0.82 20.51 -3.69
C ALA A 217 0.63 20.12 -3.30
N ARG A 218 1.27 19.24 -4.09
CA ARG A 218 2.68 18.84 -3.88
C ARG A 218 3.67 19.76 -4.57
N PHE A 219 3.34 20.24 -5.75
CA PHE A 219 4.19 21.07 -6.59
C PHE A 219 3.45 22.35 -6.99
N PRO A 220 3.23 23.28 -6.04
CA PRO A 220 2.41 24.47 -6.28
C PRO A 220 3.04 25.45 -7.27
N ALA A 221 4.37 25.41 -7.44
CA ALA A 221 5.09 26.22 -8.42
C ALA A 221 5.05 25.64 -9.85
N ASN A 222 4.45 24.45 -10.05
CA ASN A 222 4.38 23.85 -11.38
C ASN A 222 3.21 24.44 -12.17
N ALA A 223 3.54 25.25 -13.17
CA ALA A 223 2.57 25.95 -14.01
C ALA A 223 1.63 25.01 -14.77
N VAL A 224 2.05 23.78 -15.11
CA VAL A 224 1.21 22.81 -15.84
C VAL A 224 0.08 22.30 -14.94
N PHE A 225 0.39 21.95 -13.68
CA PHE A 225 -0.63 21.49 -12.74
C PHE A 225 -1.58 22.61 -12.32
N ALA A 226 -1.06 23.83 -12.16
CA ALA A 226 -1.88 25.00 -11.86
C ALA A 226 -2.80 25.37 -13.03
N ALA A 227 -2.30 25.36 -14.27
CA ALA A 227 -3.08 25.68 -15.45
C ALA A 227 -4.16 24.64 -15.77
N GLY A 228 -3.93 23.37 -15.42
CA GLY A 228 -4.93 22.30 -15.61
C GLY A 228 -6.12 22.35 -14.65
N LEU A 229 -6.06 23.19 -13.61
CA LEU A 229 -7.17 23.40 -12.65
C LEU A 229 -8.12 24.54 -13.04
N LEU A 230 -7.77 25.32 -14.07
CA LEU A 230 -8.55 26.44 -14.61
C LEU A 230 -9.53 25.95 -15.69
#